data_AF-A0A0Q5ZY13-F1
#
_entry.id   AF-A0A0Q5ZY13-F1
#
_cell.length_a   1.000
_cell.length_b   1.000
_cell.length_c   1.000
_cell.angle_alpha   90.00
_cell.angle_beta   90.00
_cell.angle_gamma   90.00
#
_symmetry.space_group_name_H-M   'P 1'
#
loop_
_entity.id
_entity.type
_entity.pdbx_description
1 polymer ?
#
loop_
_entity_poly.entity_id
_entity_poly.type
_entity_poly.pdbx_seq_one_letter_code
_entity_poly.pdbx_strand_id
1 'polypeptide(L)'
;MVLPPWTDILRNYALSSSGYLKTLIQCGYFKEVFFFLDCCRNRMVGVNGAQPLFANIKPAAGTAECVSYVFSATEFDNKAFEAVIQPGNGSLLDNNRTQGLFTASLMNGLKGAAAENGKVTTTSLTNYLKLNLPELAKSVQKIQIPRFHTENAGSEVTIVDGIKNQDIILEISFKGNHRTVILEDADLNIIKEDSTENGSWNVSVKKRSYAIYNKGEADLAKSIRIDGTKNVVQYEF
;
A
#
# COMPACT_ATOMS: atom_id res chain seq x y z
N MET A 1 14.24 -2.01 30.43
CA MET A 1 14.07 -2.99 29.34
C MET A 1 12.63 -2.88 28.87
N VAL A 2 12.38 -2.44 27.63
CA VAL A 2 11.04 -2.00 27.15
C VAL A 2 10.24 -3.13 26.48
N LEU A 3 10.93 -4.24 26.18
CA LEU A 3 10.35 -5.45 25.60
C LEU A 3 10.53 -6.62 26.59
N PRO A 4 9.52 -7.47 26.79
CA PRO A 4 9.69 -8.74 27.50
C PRO A 4 10.74 -9.61 26.79
N PRO A 5 11.32 -10.60 27.48
CA PRO A 5 12.10 -11.63 26.81
C PRO A 5 11.20 -12.25 25.73
N TRP A 6 11.65 -12.32 24.49
CA TRP A 6 10.90 -12.99 23.42
C TRP A 6 11.47 -14.40 23.24
N THR A 7 10.59 -15.38 22.98
CA THR A 7 10.97 -16.74 22.62
C THR A 7 9.89 -17.37 21.75
N ASP A 8 10.31 -18.24 20.85
CA ASP A 8 9.51 -19.11 20.00
C ASP A 8 8.92 -20.33 20.75
N ILE A 9 9.46 -20.66 21.92
CA ILE A 9 9.04 -21.82 22.73
C ILE A 9 7.95 -21.42 23.73
N LEU A 10 8.14 -20.32 24.47
CA LEU A 10 7.16 -19.86 25.45
C LEU A 10 6.13 -18.96 24.77
N ARG A 11 5.01 -19.56 24.36
CA ARG A 11 3.97 -18.88 23.57
C ARG A 11 3.43 -17.58 24.16
N ASN A 12 3.45 -17.42 25.49
CA ASN A 12 2.98 -16.22 26.20
C ASN A 12 4.05 -15.11 26.32
N TYR A 13 5.22 -15.29 25.69
CA TYR A 13 6.29 -14.30 25.65
C TYR A 13 6.24 -13.45 24.37
N ALA A 14 5.29 -13.74 23.46
CA ALA A 14 4.98 -12.87 22.33
C ALA A 14 4.33 -11.56 22.80
N LEU A 15 4.61 -10.44 22.12
CA LEU A 15 4.07 -9.13 22.48
C LEU A 15 2.56 -9.04 22.21
N SER A 16 1.80 -8.49 23.15
CA SER A 16 0.42 -8.08 22.90
C SER A 16 0.39 -6.76 22.14
N SER A 17 0.15 -6.80 20.82
CA SER A 17 0.00 -5.57 20.03
C SER A 17 -1.11 -4.66 20.57
N SER A 18 -2.24 -5.24 20.99
CA SER A 18 -3.34 -4.49 21.63
C SER A 18 -2.97 -3.92 22.99
N GLY A 19 -2.21 -4.66 23.80
CA GLY A 19 -1.68 -4.19 25.09
C GLY A 19 -0.77 -2.98 24.91
N TYR A 20 0.19 -3.08 23.98
CA TYR A 20 1.09 -1.97 23.65
C TYR A 20 0.33 -0.76 23.09
N LEU A 21 -0.59 -0.97 22.14
CA LEU A 21 -1.42 0.11 21.59
C LEU A 21 -2.21 0.83 22.69
N LYS A 22 -2.92 0.07 23.53
CA LYS A 22 -3.71 0.62 24.63
C LYS A 22 -2.84 1.42 25.61
N THR A 23 -1.68 0.91 25.99
CA THR A 23 -0.78 1.62 26.92
C THR A 23 -0.19 2.89 26.30
N LEU A 24 0.12 2.89 24.99
CA LEU A 24 0.58 4.09 24.27
C LEU A 24 -0.51 5.15 24.13
N ILE A 25 -1.77 4.76 23.93
CA ILE A 25 -2.90 5.69 23.94
C ILE A 25 -3.10 6.27 25.36
N GLN A 26 -3.09 5.41 26.37
CA GLN A 26 -3.30 5.78 27.78
C GLN A 26 -2.22 6.69 28.35
N CYS A 27 -1.00 6.66 27.80
CA CYS A 27 0.04 7.57 28.26
C CYS A 27 -0.21 9.02 27.82
N GLY A 28 -1.06 9.26 26.82
CA GLY A 28 -1.45 10.59 26.36
C GLY A 28 -0.27 11.45 25.87
N TYR A 29 0.86 10.84 25.53
CA TYR A 29 2.05 11.54 25.01
C TYR A 29 1.98 11.79 23.50
N PHE A 30 1.22 10.96 22.79
CA PHE A 30 1.10 11.00 21.35
C PHE A 30 -0.29 11.50 20.98
N LYS A 31 -0.34 12.41 20.00
CA LYS A 31 -1.60 12.79 19.35
C LYS A 31 -2.11 11.69 18.43
N GLU A 32 -1.17 10.93 17.85
CA GLU A 32 -1.42 9.94 16.82
C GLU A 32 -0.52 8.72 17.05
N VAL A 33 -1.10 7.51 16.97
CA VAL A 33 -0.35 6.25 17.07
C VAL A 33 -0.65 5.37 15.86
N PHE A 34 0.39 4.95 15.15
CA PHE A 34 0.29 4.07 13.98
C PHE A 34 0.95 2.71 14.27
N PHE A 35 0.20 1.63 14.09
CA PHE A 35 0.71 0.26 14.18
C PHE A 35 0.65 -0.40 12.80
N PHE A 36 1.82 -0.73 12.24
CA PHE A 36 1.96 -1.50 11.02
C PHE A 36 2.39 -2.92 11.38
N LEU A 37 1.50 -3.89 11.17
CA LEU A 37 1.68 -5.28 11.56
C LEU A 37 1.88 -6.15 10.31
N ASP A 38 3.14 -6.31 9.91
CA ASP A 38 3.54 -7.24 8.84
C ASP A 38 3.76 -8.65 9.39
N CYS A 39 2.67 -9.31 9.75
CA CYS A 39 2.72 -10.67 10.29
C CYS A 39 1.44 -11.46 9.99
N CYS A 40 1.52 -12.79 10.13
CA CYS A 40 0.36 -13.66 10.06
C CYS A 40 -0.58 -13.40 11.26
N ARG A 41 -1.87 -13.69 11.10
CA ARG A 41 -2.88 -13.55 12.16
C ARG A 41 -3.58 -14.87 12.47
N ASN A 42 -2.78 -15.93 12.53
CA ASN A 42 -3.26 -17.29 12.80
C ASN A 42 -3.89 -17.37 14.18
N ARG A 43 -5.01 -18.10 14.30
CA ARG A 43 -5.59 -18.39 15.61
C ARG A 43 -4.72 -19.39 16.37
N MET A 44 -4.36 -19.04 17.61
CA MET A 44 -3.69 -19.95 18.55
C MET A 44 -4.48 -20.06 19.85
N VAL A 45 -4.78 -21.28 20.29
CA VAL A 45 -5.50 -21.54 21.54
C VAL A 45 -4.54 -21.46 22.73
N GLY A 46 -4.98 -20.84 23.83
CA GLY A 46 -4.22 -20.78 25.08
C GLY A 46 -3.03 -19.82 25.04
N VAL A 47 -3.01 -18.89 24.08
CA VAL A 47 -1.96 -17.88 23.94
C VAL A 47 -2.50 -16.52 24.35
N ASN A 48 -1.83 -15.88 25.31
CA ASN A 48 -2.06 -14.49 25.69
C ASN A 48 -0.76 -13.72 25.48
N GLY A 49 -0.80 -12.65 24.70
CA GLY A 49 0.36 -11.80 24.49
C GLY A 49 0.80 -11.09 25.78
N ALA A 50 2.10 -10.99 25.99
CA ALA A 50 2.72 -10.24 27.07
C ALA A 50 2.38 -8.75 26.97
N GLN A 51 1.94 -8.19 28.09
CA GLN A 51 1.66 -6.77 28.22
C GLN A 51 2.96 -5.96 28.28
N PRO A 52 2.94 -4.66 27.92
CA PRO A 52 4.10 -3.80 28.06
C PRO A 52 4.56 -3.70 29.52
N LEU A 53 5.87 -3.73 29.76
CA LEU A 53 6.45 -3.62 31.11
C LEU A 53 6.45 -2.18 31.66
N PHE A 54 6.12 -1.19 30.83
CA PHE A 54 5.93 0.20 31.24
C PHE A 54 4.51 0.49 31.79
N ALA A 55 3.79 -0.57 32.19
CA ALA A 55 2.41 -0.51 32.65
C ALA A 55 2.31 -0.05 34.12
N ASN A 56 2.08 1.24 34.33
CA ASN A 56 1.41 1.83 35.51
C ASN A 56 1.08 3.30 35.21
N ILE A 57 0.55 3.54 34.02
CA ILE A 57 0.27 4.89 33.55
C ILE A 57 -1.20 5.21 33.88
N LYS A 58 -1.42 6.10 34.85
CA LYS A 58 -2.75 6.71 35.03
C LYS A 58 -3.10 7.43 33.72
N PRO A 59 -4.30 7.26 33.16
CA PRO A 59 -4.69 7.95 31.94
C PRO A 59 -4.38 9.45 32.05
N ALA A 60 -3.52 9.95 31.18
CA ALA A 60 -3.17 11.36 31.15
C ALA A 60 -4.28 12.17 30.46
N ALA A 61 -4.33 13.49 30.69
CA ALA A 61 -5.38 14.36 30.14
C ALA A 61 -5.52 14.26 28.60
N GLY A 62 -4.44 13.98 27.86
CA GLY A 62 -4.45 13.82 26.40
C GLY A 62 -4.95 12.47 25.87
N THR A 63 -5.36 11.53 26.74
CA THR A 63 -5.77 10.17 26.32
C THR A 63 -6.98 10.19 25.37
N ALA A 64 -7.94 11.07 25.63
CA ALA A 64 -9.18 11.16 24.84
C ALA A 64 -8.96 11.79 23.45
N GLU A 65 -7.84 12.49 23.25
CA GLU A 65 -7.51 13.18 21.99
C GLU A 65 -6.61 12.33 21.09
N CYS A 66 -6.02 11.25 21.60
CA CYS A 66 -5.17 10.37 20.83
C CYS A 66 -6.01 9.54 19.84
N VAL A 67 -5.72 9.72 18.55
CA VAL A 67 -6.24 8.87 17.48
C VAL A 67 -5.25 7.75 17.20
N SER A 68 -5.74 6.56 16.85
CA SER A 68 -4.84 5.46 16.51
C SER A 68 -5.33 4.63 15.33
N TYR A 69 -4.36 4.15 14.56
CA TYR A 69 -4.59 3.38 13.35
C TYR A 69 -3.76 2.10 13.36
N VAL A 70 -4.43 0.97 13.12
CA VAL A 70 -3.81 -0.34 13.00
C VAL A 70 -3.95 -0.83 11.58
N PHE A 71 -2.83 -1.06 10.93
CA PHE A 71 -2.70 -1.60 9.59
C PHE A 71 -2.13 -3.02 9.69
N SER A 72 -2.96 -4.02 9.44
CA SER A 72 -2.57 -5.43 9.42
C SER A 72 -2.35 -5.90 8.00
N ALA A 73 -1.24 -6.62 7.78
CA ALA A 73 -0.88 -7.20 6.49
C ALA A 73 -1.88 -8.21 5.94
N THR A 74 -2.69 -8.82 6.82
CA THR A 74 -3.64 -9.85 6.45
C THR A 74 -4.87 -9.83 7.36
N GLU A 75 -5.91 -10.58 6.97
CA GLU A 75 -7.12 -10.78 7.74
C GLU A 75 -6.90 -11.72 8.93
N PHE A 76 -7.86 -11.77 9.85
CA PHE A 76 -7.80 -12.78 10.92
C PHE A 76 -7.78 -14.19 10.31
N ASP A 77 -7.01 -15.08 10.93
CA ASP A 77 -6.79 -16.47 10.52
C ASP A 77 -6.16 -16.65 9.13
N ASN A 78 -5.42 -15.64 8.66
CA ASN A 78 -4.71 -15.70 7.38
C ASN A 78 -3.21 -15.42 7.53
N LYS A 79 -2.47 -15.79 6.47
CA LYS A 79 -1.02 -15.61 6.37
C LYS A 79 -0.67 -14.27 5.75
N ALA A 80 0.49 -13.73 6.15
CA ALA A 80 1.21 -12.69 5.44
C ALA A 80 2.41 -13.34 4.74
N PHE A 81 2.78 -12.85 3.56
CA PHE A 81 3.80 -13.47 2.72
C PHE A 81 4.95 -12.51 2.43
N GLU A 82 6.09 -13.11 2.12
CA GLU A 82 7.25 -12.45 1.54
C GLU A 82 7.52 -13.06 0.16
N ALA A 83 8.05 -12.28 -0.76
CA ALA A 83 8.46 -12.77 -2.08
C ALA A 83 9.66 -11.98 -2.61
N VAL A 84 10.34 -12.54 -3.60
CA VAL A 84 11.30 -11.78 -4.40
C VAL A 84 10.51 -10.81 -5.27
N ILE A 85 10.63 -9.52 -4.98
CA ILE A 85 9.98 -8.47 -5.77
C ILE A 85 11.01 -7.98 -6.77
N GLN A 86 10.76 -8.18 -8.06
CA GLN A 86 11.63 -7.61 -9.10
C GLN A 86 11.54 -6.08 -9.00
N PRO A 87 12.68 -5.36 -9.04
CA PRO A 87 12.66 -3.91 -8.98
C PRO A 87 11.95 -3.35 -10.22
N GLY A 88 10.80 -2.71 -10.02
CA GLY A 88 10.26 -1.74 -10.98
C GLY A 88 10.81 -0.38 -10.62
N ASN A 89 11.84 0.09 -11.34
CA ASN A 89 12.48 1.41 -11.45
C ASN A 89 12.54 2.38 -10.24
N GLY A 90 12.16 1.96 -9.04
CA GLY A 90 12.18 2.71 -7.81
C GLY A 90 13.37 2.24 -6.98
N SER A 91 14.39 3.09 -6.93
CA SER A 91 15.66 2.91 -6.21
C SER A 91 15.50 2.28 -4.81
N LEU A 92 15.60 0.96 -4.75
CA LEU A 92 16.33 0.22 -3.73
C LEU A 92 17.28 -0.70 -4.49
N LEU A 93 18.54 -0.25 -4.59
CA LEU A 93 19.66 -1.02 -5.09
C LEU A 93 19.85 -2.25 -4.20
N ASP A 94 19.16 -3.35 -4.48
CA ASP A 94 19.57 -4.70 -4.09
C ASP A 94 18.73 -5.77 -4.80
N ASN A 95 19.23 -6.19 -5.96
CA ASN A 95 19.34 -7.56 -6.47
C ASN A 95 18.52 -8.59 -5.66
N ASN A 96 17.35 -9.01 -6.15
CA ASN A 96 16.59 -10.16 -5.63
C ASN A 96 16.40 -10.24 -4.10
N ARG A 97 16.09 -9.13 -3.42
CA ARG A 97 15.72 -9.20 -2.01
C ARG A 97 14.30 -9.73 -1.83
N THR A 98 14.18 -10.81 -1.05
CA THR A 98 12.90 -11.22 -0.47
C THR A 98 12.42 -10.13 0.48
N GLN A 99 11.20 -9.64 0.27
CA GLN A 99 10.58 -8.60 1.09
C GLN A 99 9.14 -8.98 1.42
N GLY A 100 8.68 -8.61 2.63
CA GLY A 100 7.27 -8.68 3.00
C GLY A 100 6.40 -7.89 2.03
N LEU A 101 5.37 -8.53 1.48
CA LEU A 101 4.51 -7.93 0.46
C LEU A 101 3.79 -6.70 1.01
N PHE A 102 3.34 -6.76 2.27
CA PHE A 102 2.69 -5.63 2.92
C PHE A 102 3.67 -4.48 3.14
N THR A 103 4.87 -4.74 3.68
CA THR A 103 5.89 -3.70 3.83
C THR A 103 6.26 -3.07 2.48
N ALA A 104 6.40 -3.86 1.42
CA ALA A 104 6.69 -3.34 0.08
C ALA A 104 5.58 -2.39 -0.40
N SER A 105 4.31 -2.81 -0.33
CA SER A 105 3.18 -1.95 -0.67
C SER A 105 3.10 -0.71 0.24
N LEU A 106 3.32 -0.84 1.55
CA LEU A 106 3.30 0.27 2.50
C LEU A 106 4.35 1.32 2.12
N MET A 107 5.59 0.89 1.86
CA MET A 107 6.66 1.80 1.50
C MET A 107 6.40 2.51 0.18
N ASN A 108 5.85 1.82 -0.83
CA ASN A 108 5.44 2.45 -2.07
C ASN A 108 4.35 3.52 -1.84
N GLY A 109 3.34 3.19 -1.03
CA GLY A 109 2.27 4.10 -0.64
C GLY A 109 2.82 5.38 0.00
N LEU A 110 3.66 5.24 1.02
CA LEU A 110 4.28 6.34 1.76
C LEU A 110 5.25 7.19 0.91
N LYS A 111 5.91 6.58 -0.08
CA LYS A 111 6.77 7.29 -1.05
C LYS A 111 5.99 8.12 -2.07
N GLY A 112 4.66 8.05 -2.07
CA GLY A 112 3.81 8.86 -2.92
C GLY A 112 2.83 8.05 -3.77
N ALA A 113 2.94 6.72 -3.80
CA ALA A 113 1.98 5.90 -4.54
C ALA A 113 0.57 5.95 -3.93
N ALA A 114 0.46 6.36 -2.67
CA ALA A 114 -0.82 6.68 -2.02
C ALA A 114 -1.19 8.17 -2.07
N ALA A 115 -0.32 9.06 -2.56
CA ALA A 115 -0.56 10.50 -2.49
C ALA A 115 -1.77 10.99 -3.30
N GLU A 116 -2.54 11.90 -2.73
CA GLU A 116 -3.60 12.66 -3.37
C GLU A 116 -3.35 14.15 -3.08
N ASN A 117 -3.32 14.99 -4.12
CA ASN A 117 -3.00 16.42 -3.99
C ASN A 117 -1.69 16.70 -3.21
N GLY A 118 -0.68 15.84 -3.40
CA GLY A 118 0.62 15.93 -2.74
C GLY A 118 0.66 15.46 -1.27
N LYS A 119 -0.41 14.83 -0.78
CA LYS A 119 -0.51 14.34 0.60
C LYS A 119 -0.81 12.85 0.65
N VAL A 120 -0.17 12.12 1.56
CA VAL A 120 -0.58 10.77 1.94
C VAL A 120 -1.36 10.89 3.25
N THR A 121 -2.67 10.75 3.18
CA THR A 121 -3.56 10.66 4.33
C THR A 121 -3.81 9.21 4.76
N THR A 122 -4.37 9.00 5.94
CA THR A 122 -4.84 7.68 6.41
C THR A 122 -5.84 7.04 5.44
N THR A 123 -6.75 7.83 4.88
CA THR A 123 -7.72 7.38 3.87
C THR A 123 -7.01 6.94 2.59
N SER A 124 -6.17 7.81 2.03
CA SER A 124 -5.48 7.53 0.76
C SER A 124 -4.53 6.33 0.87
N LEU A 125 -3.81 6.17 1.99
CA LEU A 125 -2.95 5.02 2.25
C LEU A 125 -3.76 3.73 2.42
N THR A 126 -4.88 3.79 3.16
CA THR A 126 -5.78 2.64 3.33
C THR A 126 -6.35 2.19 1.98
N ASN A 127 -6.81 3.13 1.16
CA ASN A 127 -7.33 2.84 -0.18
C ASN A 127 -6.26 2.25 -1.08
N TYR A 128 -5.04 2.82 -1.05
CA TYR A 128 -3.90 2.28 -1.78
C TYR A 128 -3.61 0.84 -1.38
N LEU A 129 -3.50 0.55 -0.07
CA LEU A 129 -3.15 -0.79 0.41
C LEU A 129 -4.26 -1.81 0.11
N LYS A 130 -5.54 -1.45 0.25
CA LYS A 130 -6.68 -2.32 -0.11
C LYS A 130 -6.65 -2.78 -1.56
N LEU A 131 -6.16 -1.93 -2.45
CA LEU A 131 -6.09 -2.21 -3.89
C LEU A 131 -4.78 -2.92 -4.27
N ASN A 132 -3.64 -2.40 -3.81
CA ASN A 132 -2.35 -2.82 -4.35
C ASN A 132 -1.78 -4.07 -3.69
N LEU A 133 -2.06 -4.31 -2.40
CA LEU A 133 -1.54 -5.51 -1.74
C LEU A 133 -2.15 -6.81 -2.32
N PRO A 134 -3.47 -6.92 -2.54
CA PRO A 134 -4.04 -8.12 -3.16
C PRO A 134 -3.51 -8.37 -4.57
N GLU A 135 -3.35 -7.33 -5.38
CA GLU A 135 -2.79 -7.44 -6.73
C GLU A 135 -1.33 -7.88 -6.71
N LEU A 136 -0.51 -7.29 -5.82
CA LEU A 136 0.88 -7.70 -5.62
C LEU A 136 0.96 -9.16 -5.17
N ALA A 137 0.13 -9.58 -4.21
CA ALA A 137 0.09 -10.97 -3.75
C ALA A 137 -0.32 -11.94 -4.87
N LYS A 138 -1.30 -11.56 -5.70
CA LYS A 138 -1.74 -12.35 -6.85
C LYS A 138 -0.62 -12.55 -7.87
N SER A 139 0.22 -11.54 -8.10
CA SER A 139 1.37 -11.64 -9.03
C SER A 139 2.37 -12.74 -8.64
N VAL A 140 2.44 -13.08 -7.35
CA VAL A 140 3.29 -14.16 -6.82
C VAL A 140 2.48 -15.40 -6.41
N GLN A 141 1.27 -15.55 -6.96
CA GLN A 141 0.36 -16.68 -6.74
C GLN A 141 -0.02 -16.88 -5.27
N LYS A 142 -0.21 -15.77 -4.53
CA LYS A 142 -0.70 -15.75 -3.15
C LYS A 142 -2.00 -14.96 -3.03
N ILE A 143 -2.69 -15.15 -1.91
CA ILE A 143 -3.85 -14.34 -1.53
C ILE A 143 -3.50 -13.68 -0.20
N GLN A 144 -3.49 -12.36 -0.17
CA GLN A 144 -3.23 -11.57 1.02
C GLN A 144 -4.07 -10.30 0.98
N ILE A 145 -4.98 -10.17 1.95
CA ILE A 145 -5.95 -9.07 2.01
C ILE A 145 -5.71 -8.28 3.30
N PRO A 146 -5.34 -6.99 3.24
CA PRO A 146 -5.01 -6.23 4.43
C PRO A 146 -6.27 -5.88 5.24
N ARG A 147 -6.10 -5.68 6.55
CA ARG A 147 -7.16 -5.20 7.45
C ARG A 147 -6.74 -3.95 8.19
N PHE A 148 -7.70 -3.05 8.38
CA PHE A 148 -7.47 -1.74 8.97
C PHE A 148 -8.47 -1.53 10.10
N HIS A 149 -7.99 -0.97 11.20
CA HIS A 149 -8.82 -0.62 12.35
C HIS A 149 -8.41 0.76 12.85
N THR A 150 -9.39 1.56 13.26
CA THR A 150 -9.18 2.88 13.85
C THR A 150 -9.87 2.87 15.21
N GLU A 151 -9.13 3.22 16.27
CA GLU A 151 -9.72 3.47 17.58
C GLU A 151 -9.85 4.99 17.79
N ASN A 152 -10.90 5.39 18.52
CA ASN A 152 -11.30 6.78 18.75
C ASN A 152 -11.53 7.54 17.44
N ALA A 153 -12.68 7.29 16.81
CA ALA A 153 -13.16 7.85 15.54
C ALA A 153 -12.62 9.26 15.26
N GLY A 154 -11.44 9.31 14.67
CA GLY A 154 -10.66 10.52 14.47
C GLY A 154 -10.76 10.95 13.03
N SER A 155 -10.87 12.27 12.86
CA SER A 155 -10.63 12.99 11.62
C SER A 155 -9.45 12.42 10.84
N GLU A 156 -9.54 12.46 9.51
CA GLU A 156 -8.45 12.10 8.60
C GLU A 156 -7.11 12.72 9.05
N VAL A 157 -6.05 11.92 9.06
CA VAL A 157 -4.69 12.37 9.42
C VAL A 157 -3.84 12.39 8.16
N THR A 158 -3.06 13.46 8.00
CA THR A 158 -1.99 13.54 7.00
C THR A 158 -0.73 12.88 7.55
N ILE A 159 -0.32 11.76 6.96
CA ILE A 159 0.88 10.99 7.34
C ILE A 159 2.12 11.60 6.69
N VAL A 160 2.02 11.99 5.42
CA VAL A 160 3.09 12.64 4.65
C VAL A 160 2.49 13.82 3.89
N ASP A 161 3.16 14.98 3.93
CA ASP A 161 2.82 16.17 3.17
C ASP A 161 4.00 16.58 2.27
N GLY A 162 3.75 17.41 1.26
CA GLY A 162 4.77 17.95 0.38
C GLY A 162 5.28 16.98 -0.69
N ILE A 163 4.52 15.93 -1.01
CA ILE A 163 4.86 15.05 -2.13
C ILE A 163 4.61 15.82 -3.42
N LYS A 164 5.67 16.07 -4.19
CA LYS A 164 5.54 16.69 -5.50
C LYS A 164 4.80 15.74 -6.43
N ASN A 165 3.74 16.23 -7.08
CA ASN A 165 3.15 15.53 -8.21
C ASN A 165 4.21 15.43 -9.31
N GLN A 166 4.74 14.23 -9.51
CA GLN A 166 5.70 13.97 -10.57
C GLN A 166 4.96 13.42 -11.78
N ASP A 167 5.39 13.86 -12.95
CA ASP A 167 5.04 13.20 -14.19
C ASP A 167 5.80 11.87 -14.27
N ILE A 168 5.10 10.83 -14.69
CA ILE A 168 5.58 9.46 -14.83
C ILE A 168 5.68 9.19 -16.32
N ILE A 169 6.83 8.72 -16.78
CA ILE A 169 6.96 8.27 -18.16
C ILE A 169 6.34 6.87 -18.26
N LEU A 170 5.18 6.78 -18.92
CA LEU A 170 4.51 5.53 -19.22
C LEU A 170 5.01 4.99 -20.56
N GLU A 171 5.67 3.85 -20.51
CA GLU A 171 6.05 3.04 -21.65
C GLU A 171 4.91 2.07 -22.00
N ILE A 172 4.39 2.16 -23.22
CA ILE A 172 3.36 1.25 -23.73
C ILE A 172 3.97 0.50 -24.90
N SER A 173 4.13 -0.81 -24.79
CA SER A 173 4.59 -1.67 -25.88
C SER A 173 3.40 -2.35 -26.56
N PHE A 174 3.35 -2.31 -27.89
CA PHE A 174 2.28 -2.89 -28.70
C PHE A 174 2.74 -4.21 -29.32
N LYS A 175 1.85 -5.22 -29.35
CA LYS A 175 2.07 -6.46 -30.09
C LYS A 175 1.02 -6.64 -31.17
N GLY A 176 1.43 -6.51 -32.43
CA GLY A 176 0.58 -6.69 -33.63
C GLY A 176 0.64 -5.49 -34.59
N ASN A 177 -0.22 -5.50 -35.60
CA ASN A 177 -0.06 -4.65 -36.79
C ASN A 177 -0.75 -3.29 -36.68
N HIS A 178 -0.06 -2.22 -37.11
CA HIS A 178 -0.52 -0.95 -37.73
C HIS A 178 -1.93 -0.42 -37.37
N ARG A 179 -2.38 -0.50 -36.11
CA ARG A 179 -3.63 0.13 -35.68
C ARG A 179 -3.37 1.53 -35.15
N THR A 180 -4.35 2.40 -35.33
CA THR A 180 -4.43 3.67 -34.59
C THR A 180 -5.01 3.39 -33.20
N VAL A 181 -4.24 3.72 -32.18
CA VAL A 181 -4.63 3.56 -30.77
C VAL A 181 -4.90 4.94 -30.17
N ILE A 182 -5.80 5.01 -29.20
CA ILE A 182 -6.09 6.19 -28.39
C ILE A 182 -5.77 5.87 -26.94
N LEU A 183 -5.04 6.77 -26.29
CA LEU A 183 -4.86 6.84 -24.84
C LEU A 183 -5.58 8.09 -24.35
N GLU A 184 -6.55 7.91 -23.45
CA GLU A 184 -7.29 9.00 -22.82
C GLU A 184 -7.17 8.96 -21.30
N ASP A 185 -7.38 10.11 -20.66
CA ASP A 185 -7.47 10.20 -19.20
C ASP A 185 -8.90 9.97 -18.68
N ALA A 186 -9.06 9.96 -17.36
CA ALA A 186 -10.34 9.75 -16.68
C ALA A 186 -11.42 10.79 -17.03
N ASP A 187 -11.04 11.94 -17.58
CA ASP A 187 -11.94 13.01 -18.00
C ASP A 187 -12.24 12.94 -19.51
N LEU A 188 -11.88 11.82 -20.16
CA LEU A 188 -12.02 11.55 -21.60
C LEU A 188 -11.20 12.50 -22.49
N ASN A 189 -10.15 13.13 -21.95
CA ASN A 189 -9.24 13.90 -22.77
C ASN A 189 -8.24 12.96 -23.44
N ILE A 190 -8.13 13.06 -24.76
CA ILE A 190 -7.12 12.34 -25.53
C ILE A 190 -5.72 12.86 -25.15
N ILE A 191 -4.92 11.96 -24.60
CA ILE A 191 -3.52 12.22 -24.23
C ILE A 191 -2.60 11.94 -25.41
N LYS A 192 -2.87 10.85 -26.14
CA LYS A 192 -2.16 10.50 -27.36
C LYS A 192 -3.08 9.68 -28.27
N GLU A 193 -3.06 10.01 -29.55
CA GLU A 193 -3.66 9.21 -30.63
C GLU A 193 -2.58 9.06 -31.71
N ASP A 194 -2.22 7.83 -32.04
CA ASP A 194 -1.14 7.57 -33.00
C ASP A 194 -1.20 6.16 -33.58
N SER A 195 -0.42 5.92 -34.63
CA SER A 195 -0.15 4.58 -35.14
C SER A 195 0.76 3.79 -34.18
N THR A 196 0.54 2.47 -34.12
CA THR A 196 1.38 1.52 -33.37
C THR A 196 2.64 1.09 -34.13
N GLU A 197 2.92 1.71 -35.29
CA GLU A 197 4.06 1.43 -36.17
C GLU A 197 5.43 1.42 -35.50
N ASN A 198 5.66 2.34 -34.56
CA ASN A 198 6.93 2.46 -33.87
C ASN A 198 7.10 1.43 -32.73
N GLY A 199 6.13 0.52 -32.56
CA GLY A 199 6.16 -0.59 -31.61
C GLY A 199 6.00 -0.22 -30.14
N SER A 200 6.31 1.03 -29.75
CA SER A 200 6.13 1.51 -28.39
C SER A 200 5.85 3.02 -28.32
N TRP A 201 5.18 3.45 -27.27
CA TRP A 201 5.01 4.85 -26.91
C TRP A 201 5.65 5.15 -25.55
N ASN A 202 6.24 6.33 -25.43
CA ASN A 202 6.60 6.94 -24.16
C ASN A 202 5.74 8.18 -23.96
N VAL A 203 4.88 8.17 -22.94
CA VAL A 203 3.92 9.24 -22.68
C VAL A 203 4.12 9.77 -21.27
N SER A 204 4.29 11.08 -21.13
CA SER A 204 4.32 11.74 -19.82
C SER A 204 2.92 11.78 -19.24
N VAL A 205 2.69 11.09 -18.12
CA VAL A 205 1.39 10.91 -17.50
C VAL A 205 1.44 11.26 -16.01
N LYS A 206 0.31 11.73 -15.47
CA LYS A 206 0.15 11.94 -14.03
C LYS A 206 -0.39 10.67 -13.39
N LYS A 207 -0.31 10.60 -12.05
CA LYS A 207 -0.96 9.55 -11.28
C LYS A 207 -2.49 9.67 -11.40
N ARG A 208 -3.11 8.82 -12.21
CA ARG A 208 -4.56 8.72 -12.43
C ARG A 208 -4.91 7.45 -13.21
N SER A 209 -6.20 7.26 -13.47
CA SER A 209 -6.69 6.23 -14.38
C SER A 209 -6.67 6.75 -15.81
N TYR A 210 -6.38 5.84 -16.73
CA TYR A 210 -6.35 6.03 -18.16
C TYR A 210 -7.10 4.88 -18.84
N ALA A 211 -7.56 5.12 -20.06
CA ALA A 211 -8.12 4.09 -20.92
C ALA A 211 -7.33 4.03 -22.22
N ILE A 212 -7.10 2.81 -22.71
CA ILE A 212 -6.44 2.55 -23.99
C ILE A 212 -7.30 1.64 -24.86
N TYR A 213 -7.51 2.04 -26.12
CA TYR A 213 -8.34 1.31 -27.09
C TYR A 213 -7.92 1.60 -28.53
N ASN A 214 -8.31 0.74 -29.46
CA ASN A 214 -8.17 1.01 -30.88
C ASN A 214 -9.22 2.02 -31.33
N LYS A 215 -8.85 2.92 -32.24
CA LYS A 215 -9.78 3.92 -32.79
C LYS A 215 -11.02 3.23 -33.39
N GLY A 216 -12.20 3.60 -32.87
CA GLY A 216 -13.47 2.99 -33.26
C GLY A 216 -13.94 1.82 -32.38
N GLU A 217 -13.13 1.37 -31.41
CA GLU A 217 -13.42 0.25 -30.49
C GLU A 217 -13.40 0.72 -29.03
N ALA A 218 -13.99 1.89 -28.73
CA ALA A 218 -13.98 2.48 -27.39
C ALA A 218 -14.68 1.60 -26.33
N ASP A 219 -15.64 0.78 -26.75
CA ASP A 219 -16.33 -0.22 -25.93
C ASP A 219 -15.40 -1.35 -25.43
N LEU A 220 -14.26 -1.56 -26.08
CA LEU A 220 -13.24 -2.55 -25.71
C LEU A 220 -12.06 -1.94 -24.92
N ALA A 221 -12.25 -0.74 -24.35
CA ALA A 221 -11.20 -0.03 -23.63
C ALA A 221 -10.62 -0.85 -22.46
N LYS A 222 -9.29 -0.92 -22.43
CA LYS A 222 -8.54 -1.48 -21.29
C LYS A 222 -8.16 -0.35 -20.35
N SER A 223 -8.45 -0.53 -19.06
CA SER A 223 -8.06 0.45 -18.04
C SER A 223 -6.59 0.30 -17.66
N ILE A 224 -5.87 1.42 -17.64
CA ILE A 224 -4.52 1.53 -17.10
C ILE A 224 -4.56 2.45 -15.89
N ARG A 225 -4.20 1.93 -14.71
CA ARG A 225 -4.00 2.75 -13.51
C ARG A 225 -2.53 3.06 -13.33
N ILE A 226 -2.20 4.34 -13.27
CA ILE A 226 -0.85 4.84 -12.96
C ILE A 226 -0.83 5.26 -11.50
N ASP A 227 -0.10 4.52 -10.68
CA ASP A 227 -0.05 4.71 -9.23
C ASP A 227 1.25 5.36 -8.75
N GLY A 228 2.20 5.66 -9.64
CA GLY A 228 3.54 6.15 -9.28
C GLY A 228 4.64 5.09 -9.32
N THR A 229 4.27 3.81 -9.42
CA THR A 229 5.22 2.69 -9.55
C THR A 229 5.08 1.98 -10.90
N LYS A 230 3.84 1.89 -11.42
CA LYS A 230 3.59 1.33 -12.75
C LYS A 230 3.95 2.33 -13.84
N ASN A 231 4.94 1.96 -14.64
CA ASN A 231 5.42 2.75 -15.78
C ASN A 231 5.54 1.94 -17.08
N VAL A 232 5.18 0.66 -17.10
CA VAL A 232 5.21 -0.19 -18.29
C VAL A 232 3.87 -0.90 -18.47
N VAL A 233 3.34 -0.89 -19.70
CA VAL A 233 2.11 -1.59 -20.09
C VAL A 233 2.34 -2.33 -21.41
N GLN A 234 1.97 -3.61 -21.44
CA GLN A 234 1.84 -4.35 -22.69
C GLN A 234 0.39 -4.28 -23.17
N TYR A 235 0.19 -3.83 -24.40
CA TYR A 235 -1.12 -3.78 -25.03
C TYR A 235 -1.15 -4.74 -26.23
N GLU A 236 -2.01 -5.76 -26.11
CA GLU A 236 -2.29 -6.73 -27.17
C GLU A 236 -3.68 -6.43 -27.74
N PHE A 237 -3.79 -6.52 -29.07
CA PHE A 237 -5.03 -6.29 -29.82
C PHE A 237 -6.06 -7.39 -29.59
#